data_AF-A0A1A3MVP6-F1
#
_entry.id   AF-A0A1A3MVP6-F1
#
_cell.length_a   1.000
_cell.length_b   1.000
_cell.length_c   1.000
_cell.angle_alpha   90.00
_cell.angle_beta   90.00
_cell.angle_gamma   90.00
#
_symmetry.space_group_name_H-M   'P 1'
#
loop_
_entity.id
_entity.type
_entity.pdbx_description
1 polymer ?
#
loop_
_entity_poly.entity_id
_entity_poly.type
_entity_poly.pdbx_seq_one_letter_code
_entity_poly.pdbx_strand_id
1 'polypeptide(L)'
;RVAGGGALAVALVAVAARLLGRPGGRIGAIALAATGIATAYLDVIAVVTVYKWLSAPVGLVLAAVVGGAGLTLARRWDSEHLALLVLVPLIGLAPVITQSVDLLLVSFMLALSAATLPVQLGKDWVWMHSARVAATTLPLLVALVAVSRHDNTWLLGGMCAVAALSAIAGCLILLPTAKNAAALALLTCAGTVPVLASAIAVDRMLAATMAAALAIGMLVVTLLGNHPLIATRIWSVWSAISALIALTVAFAGYVEGPVLLALSLVVAIAGRQDAVARWIAAAFGVIGILLFYSYAPLSALVRATAMPTSVATSTLAASLLVVAFAVVMTRTYVAIQQNSDSGGLLIAAAAALIAYAVTAFTVTAGVLLGGTGGGFLAGHMAATICWTGGAAALFVYALRLDDRDRRTEPITAGLALTGAATAKLFLFDLATLDGIFRVAAFIIVGLVLLSMGAGYARSLAR
;
A
#
# COMPACT_ATOMS: atom_id res chain seq x y z
N ARG A 1 24.09 29.68 38.64
CA ARG A 1 23.89 29.72 37.17
C ARG A 1 22.46 29.36 36.82
N VAL A 2 21.99 28.15 37.14
CA VAL A 2 20.58 27.70 36.93
C VAL A 2 19.53 28.66 37.48
N ALA A 3 19.64 29.07 38.75
CA ALA A 3 18.68 30.01 39.34
C ALA A 3 18.65 31.38 38.62
N GLY A 4 19.80 31.83 38.09
CA GLY A 4 19.91 33.07 37.32
C GLY A 4 19.28 32.93 35.93
N GLY A 5 19.46 31.78 35.27
CA GLY A 5 18.78 31.44 34.02
C GLY A 5 17.27 31.42 34.18
N GLY A 6 16.77 30.80 35.26
CA GLY A 6 15.35 30.72 35.55
C GLY A 6 14.73 32.11 35.79
N ALA A 7 15.42 32.95 36.56
CA ALA A 7 15.01 34.34 36.76
C ALA A 7 15.00 35.13 35.44
N LEU A 8 16.01 34.95 34.59
CA LEU A 8 16.09 35.58 33.26
C LEU A 8 14.95 35.10 32.35
N ALA A 9 14.64 33.80 32.33
CA ALA A 9 13.56 33.22 31.55
C ALA A 9 12.21 33.86 31.91
N VAL A 10 11.90 33.95 33.21
CA VAL A 10 10.67 34.59 33.71
C VAL A 10 10.65 36.07 33.36
N ALA A 11 11.77 36.78 33.54
CA ALA A 11 11.88 38.20 33.21
C ALA A 11 11.62 38.47 31.72
N LEU A 12 12.20 37.65 30.83
CA LEU A 12 11.97 37.75 29.39
C LEU A 12 10.49 37.51 29.06
N VAL A 13 9.88 36.41 29.51
CA VAL A 13 8.44 36.16 29.23
C VAL A 13 7.54 37.28 29.77
N ALA A 14 7.85 37.84 30.94
CA ALA A 14 7.11 38.96 31.53
C ALA A 14 7.25 40.26 30.70
N VAL A 15 8.46 40.58 30.22
CA VAL A 15 8.68 41.74 29.34
C VAL A 15 8.00 41.54 28.00
N ALA A 16 8.02 40.33 27.45
CA ALA A 16 7.30 39.99 26.22
C ALA A 16 5.80 40.25 26.34
N ALA A 17 5.18 39.84 27.46
CA ALA A 17 3.77 40.09 27.72
C ALA A 17 3.43 41.59 27.79
N ARG A 18 4.32 42.41 28.34
CA ARG A 18 4.16 43.88 28.35
C ARG A 18 4.33 44.50 26.96
N LEU A 19 5.24 43.96 26.15
CA LEU A 19 5.54 44.49 24.81
C LEU A 19 4.40 44.21 23.82
N LEU A 20 3.65 43.13 24.01
CA LEU A 20 2.55 42.72 23.13
C LEU A 20 1.45 43.80 23.01
N GLY A 21 1.18 44.53 24.09
CA GLY A 21 0.17 45.59 24.11
C GLY A 21 0.58 46.89 23.41
N ARG A 22 1.83 47.00 22.94
CA ARG A 22 2.34 48.22 22.28
C ARG A 22 2.20 48.13 20.75
N PRO A 23 1.92 49.25 20.05
CA PRO A 23 1.86 49.28 18.59
C PRO A 23 3.19 48.80 17.98
N GLY A 24 3.14 47.81 17.08
CA GLY A 24 4.32 47.20 16.46
C GLY A 24 5.10 46.21 17.34
N GLY A 25 4.73 46.03 18.61
CA GLY A 25 5.50 45.22 19.58
C GLY A 25 5.39 43.70 19.42
N ARG A 26 4.51 43.19 18.53
CA ARG A 26 4.16 41.76 18.46
C ARG A 26 5.33 40.85 18.07
N ILE A 27 6.14 41.25 17.09
CA ILE A 27 7.31 40.47 16.65
C ILE A 27 8.34 40.38 17.78
N GLY A 28 8.64 41.52 18.42
CA GLY A 28 9.54 41.58 19.56
C GLY A 28 9.03 40.76 20.75
N ALA A 29 7.72 40.81 21.03
CA ALA A 29 7.10 40.00 22.09
C ALA A 29 7.27 38.49 21.81
N ILE A 30 7.00 38.04 20.58
CA ILE A 30 7.17 36.62 20.20
C ILE A 30 8.63 36.19 20.35
N ALA A 31 9.57 36.97 19.81
CA ALA A 31 10.99 36.65 19.90
C ALA A 31 11.48 36.57 21.35
N LEU A 32 11.05 37.52 22.18
CA LEU A 32 11.49 37.64 23.57
C LEU A 32 10.84 36.55 24.47
N ALA A 33 9.58 36.18 24.20
CA ALA A 33 8.94 35.03 24.84
C ALA A 33 9.61 33.71 24.45
N ALA A 34 9.87 33.49 23.16
CA ALA A 34 10.58 32.31 22.67
C ALA A 34 11.98 32.19 23.30
N THR A 35 12.72 33.30 23.41
CA THR A 35 14.03 33.35 24.06
C THR A 35 13.94 32.99 25.54
N GLY A 36 12.94 33.50 26.26
CA GLY A 36 12.71 33.14 27.66
C GLY A 36 12.44 31.64 27.84
N ILE A 37 11.61 31.06 26.98
CA ILE A 37 11.29 29.62 27.01
C ILE A 37 12.52 28.76 26.66
N ALA A 38 13.28 29.17 25.64
CA ALA A 38 14.54 28.51 25.30
C ALA A 38 15.56 28.56 26.46
N THR A 39 15.62 29.68 27.19
CA THR A 39 16.46 29.82 28.38
C THR A 39 16.04 28.82 29.47
N ALA A 40 14.75 28.68 29.73
CA ALA A 40 14.24 27.69 30.68
C ALA A 40 14.55 26.24 30.26
N TYR A 41 14.46 25.92 28.97
CA TYR A 41 14.88 24.62 28.43
C TYR A 41 16.37 24.34 28.64
N LEU A 42 17.24 25.34 28.41
CA LEU A 42 18.68 25.20 28.68
C LEU A 42 18.97 24.96 30.15
N ASP A 43 18.21 25.58 31.07
CA ASP A 43 18.34 25.29 32.50
C ASP A 43 17.92 23.85 32.83
N VAL A 44 16.84 23.34 32.25
CA VAL A 44 16.44 21.93 32.43
C VAL A 44 17.54 20.99 31.94
N ILE A 45 18.11 21.23 30.75
CA ILE A 45 19.27 20.46 30.25
C ILE A 45 20.42 20.55 31.24
N ALA A 46 20.77 21.74 31.72
CA ALA A 46 21.90 21.93 32.62
C ALA A 46 21.71 21.14 33.93
N VAL A 47 20.53 21.19 34.53
CA VAL A 47 20.23 20.50 35.79
C VAL A 47 20.28 18.98 35.64
N VAL A 48 19.83 18.44 34.51
CA VAL A 48 19.73 17.00 34.28
C VAL A 48 21.02 16.41 33.72
N THR A 49 21.62 17.03 32.71
CA THR A 49 22.74 16.45 31.94
C THR A 49 24.11 16.92 32.44
N VAL A 50 24.24 18.21 32.78
CA VAL A 50 25.53 18.80 33.18
C VAL A 50 25.79 18.61 34.67
N TYR A 51 24.85 19.07 35.49
CA TYR A 51 24.97 19.02 36.95
C TYR A 51 24.46 17.70 37.55
N LYS A 52 23.65 16.94 36.80
CA LYS A 52 23.07 15.65 37.23
C LYS A 52 22.31 15.72 38.57
N TRP A 53 21.70 16.86 38.86
CA TRP A 53 20.91 17.07 40.07
C TRP A 53 19.53 16.41 40.01
N LEU A 54 18.99 16.22 38.81
CA LEU A 54 17.68 15.60 38.57
C LEU A 54 17.82 14.41 37.62
N SER A 55 16.93 13.43 37.76
CA SER A 55 16.81 12.30 36.85
C SER A 55 16.11 12.70 35.54
N ALA A 56 16.37 11.95 34.47
CA ALA A 56 15.76 12.18 33.15
C ALA A 56 14.22 12.29 33.16
N PRO A 57 13.45 11.42 33.88
CA PRO A 57 12.00 11.56 33.95
C PRO A 57 11.55 12.90 34.52
N VAL A 58 12.21 13.37 35.59
CA VAL A 58 11.89 14.67 36.22
C VAL A 58 12.25 15.82 35.27
N GLY A 59 13.38 15.70 34.55
CA GLY A 59 13.76 16.62 33.50
C GLY A 59 12.70 16.77 32.41
N LEU A 60 12.16 15.66 31.91
CA LEU A 60 11.11 15.67 30.89
C LEU A 60 9.80 16.28 31.39
N VAL A 61 9.41 16.02 32.65
CA VAL A 61 8.24 16.65 33.27
C VAL A 61 8.43 18.16 33.35
N LEU A 62 9.59 18.64 33.81
CA LEU A 62 9.89 20.07 33.86
C LEU A 62 9.87 20.70 32.45
N ALA A 63 10.47 20.03 31.47
CA ALA A 63 10.45 20.48 30.08
C ALA A 63 9.01 20.55 29.53
N ALA A 64 8.16 19.56 29.83
CA ALA A 64 6.75 19.58 29.43
C ALA A 64 5.94 20.69 30.10
N VAL A 65 6.21 21.01 31.37
CA VAL A 65 5.58 22.15 32.07
C VAL A 65 5.96 23.47 31.40
N VAL A 66 7.25 23.67 31.12
CA VAL A 66 7.75 24.86 30.41
C VAL A 66 7.15 24.96 29.01
N GLY A 67 7.12 23.85 28.26
CA GLY A 67 6.52 23.78 26.93
C GLY A 67 5.02 24.02 26.94
N GLY A 68 4.29 23.46 27.91
CA GLY A 68 2.87 23.70 28.10
C GLY A 68 2.56 25.17 28.39
N ALA A 69 3.34 25.82 29.25
CA ALA A 69 3.24 27.26 29.49
C ALA A 69 3.50 28.07 28.21
N GLY A 70 4.51 27.70 27.43
CA GLY A 70 4.81 28.33 26.14
C GLY A 70 3.69 28.16 25.10
N LEU A 71 3.12 26.97 24.99
CA LEU A 71 2.06 26.65 24.04
C LEU A 71 0.71 27.28 24.42
N THR A 72 0.40 27.35 25.71
CA THR A 72 -0.77 28.09 26.18
C THR A 72 -0.64 29.58 25.88
N LEU A 73 0.57 30.15 26.01
CA LEU A 73 0.86 31.52 25.61
C LEU A 73 0.71 31.71 24.09
N ALA A 74 1.25 30.78 23.29
CA ALA A 74 1.12 30.79 21.83
C ALA A 74 -0.33 30.75 21.37
N ARG A 75 -1.18 29.94 22.01
CA ARG A 75 -2.63 29.89 21.76
C ARG A 75 -3.32 31.20 22.13
N ARG A 76 -2.98 31.80 23.27
CA ARG A 76 -3.53 33.11 23.69
C ARG A 76 -3.16 34.23 22.73
N TRP A 77 -1.95 34.19 22.16
CA TRP A 77 -1.46 35.20 21.23
C TRP A 77 -1.73 34.88 19.76
N ASP A 78 -2.43 33.78 19.50
CA ASP A 78 -2.76 33.27 18.17
C ASP A 78 -1.55 33.26 17.22
N SER A 79 -0.43 32.68 17.67
CA SER A 79 0.84 32.69 16.93
C SER A 79 1.38 31.28 16.76
N GLU A 80 1.27 30.75 15.53
CA GLU A 80 1.86 29.47 15.15
C GLU A 80 3.40 29.50 15.26
N HIS A 81 4.03 30.61 14.88
CA HIS A 81 5.48 30.77 14.99
C HIS A 81 5.97 30.61 16.44
N LEU A 82 5.27 31.22 17.40
CA LEU A 82 5.60 31.01 18.81
C LEU A 82 5.40 29.55 19.21
N ALA A 83 4.31 28.91 18.77
CA ALA A 83 4.08 27.49 19.07
C ALA A 83 5.20 26.59 18.54
N LEU A 84 5.68 26.84 17.31
CA LEU A 84 6.82 26.12 16.72
C LEU A 84 8.12 26.37 17.47
N LEU A 85 8.40 27.62 17.84
CA LEU A 85 9.57 27.98 18.64
C LEU A 85 9.55 27.38 20.05
N VAL A 86 8.41 26.89 20.52
CA VAL A 86 8.27 26.16 21.79
C VAL A 86 8.36 24.66 21.59
N LEU A 87 7.64 24.11 20.61
CA LEU A 87 7.53 22.66 20.42
C LEU A 87 8.78 22.06 19.76
N VAL A 88 9.32 22.67 18.71
CA VAL A 88 10.46 22.11 17.97
C VAL A 88 11.71 21.96 18.86
N PRO A 89 12.09 22.97 19.68
CA PRO A 89 13.19 22.78 20.62
C PRO A 89 12.91 21.69 21.65
N LEU A 90 11.67 21.54 22.12
CA LEU A 90 11.30 20.47 23.07
C LEU A 90 11.48 19.08 22.47
N ILE A 91 11.12 18.90 21.18
CA ILE A 91 11.34 17.66 20.44
C ILE A 91 12.84 17.36 20.35
N GLY A 92 13.67 18.36 20.03
CA GLY A 92 15.12 18.19 19.93
C GLY A 92 15.83 17.99 21.28
N LEU A 93 15.29 18.56 22.35
CA LEU A 93 15.86 18.51 23.69
C LEU A 93 15.59 17.19 24.42
N ALA A 94 14.44 16.56 24.18
CA ALA A 94 14.09 15.33 24.88
C ALA A 94 15.10 14.17 24.68
N PRO A 95 15.60 13.87 23.46
CA PRO A 95 16.66 12.88 23.26
C PRO A 95 17.96 13.24 23.98
N VAL A 96 18.27 14.54 24.10
CA VAL A 96 19.45 15.02 24.84
C VAL A 96 19.29 14.78 26.35
N ILE A 97 18.07 14.89 26.87
CA ILE A 97 17.79 14.58 28.28
C ILE A 97 17.88 13.08 28.55
N THR A 98 17.35 12.24 27.67
CA THR A 98 17.33 10.78 27.87
C THR A 98 18.65 10.11 27.53
N GLN A 99 19.50 10.71 26.69
CA GLN A 99 20.79 10.17 26.21
C GLN A 99 20.65 8.86 25.40
N SER A 100 19.41 8.39 25.16
CA SER A 100 19.06 7.19 24.42
C SER A 100 17.72 7.35 23.72
N VAL A 101 17.47 6.48 22.72
CA VAL A 101 16.17 6.34 22.06
C VAL A 101 15.46 5.11 22.62
N ASP A 102 15.07 5.23 23.88
CA ASP A 102 14.43 4.19 24.68
C ASP A 102 12.90 4.40 24.79
N LEU A 103 12.19 3.41 25.33
CA LEU A 103 10.72 3.45 25.46
C LEU A 103 10.23 4.67 26.24
N LEU A 104 11.04 5.20 27.17
CA LEU A 104 10.72 6.39 27.93
C LEU A 104 10.65 7.62 27.03
N LEU A 105 11.65 7.83 26.16
CA LEU A 105 11.67 8.93 25.19
C LEU A 105 10.45 8.85 24.26
N VAL A 106 10.20 7.67 23.69
CA VAL A 106 9.09 7.47 22.76
C VAL A 106 7.74 7.69 23.45
N SER A 107 7.58 7.21 24.70
CA SER A 107 6.36 7.41 25.48
C SER A 107 6.12 8.90 25.77
N PHE A 108 7.19 9.61 26.12
CA PHE A 108 7.14 11.05 26.35
C PHE A 108 6.75 11.81 25.07
N MET A 109 7.30 11.44 23.91
CA MET A 109 6.97 12.05 22.62
C MET A 109 5.51 11.81 22.21
N LEU A 110 4.98 10.61 22.45
CA LEU A 110 3.56 10.30 22.24
C LEU A 110 2.67 11.13 23.18
N ALA A 111 3.01 11.19 24.46
CA ALA A 111 2.29 11.99 25.44
C ALA A 111 2.32 13.48 25.09
N LEU A 112 3.47 13.99 24.66
CA LEU A 112 3.64 15.37 24.19
C LEU A 112 2.77 15.64 22.96
N SER A 113 2.79 14.76 21.96
CA SER A 113 1.96 14.91 20.77
C SER A 113 0.47 14.89 21.09
N ALA A 114 0.02 14.04 22.02
CA ALA A 114 -1.37 14.03 22.49
C ALA A 114 -1.73 15.31 23.27
N ALA A 115 -0.89 15.71 24.22
CA ALA A 115 -1.10 16.88 25.08
C ALA A 115 -1.11 18.22 24.32
N THR A 116 -0.48 18.27 23.16
CA THR A 116 -0.44 19.47 22.31
C THR A 116 -1.62 19.57 21.33
N LEU A 117 -2.45 18.52 21.20
CA LEU A 117 -3.63 18.53 20.34
C LEU A 117 -4.64 19.64 20.70
N PRO A 118 -5.02 19.83 21.98
CA PRO A 118 -6.00 20.86 22.36
C PRO A 118 -5.55 22.27 21.99
N VAL A 119 -4.23 22.50 21.91
CA VAL A 119 -3.63 23.79 21.57
C VAL A 119 -3.95 24.20 20.13
N GLN A 120 -4.22 23.24 19.24
CA GLN A 120 -4.49 23.49 17.82
C GLN A 120 -5.98 23.52 17.46
N LEU A 121 -6.88 23.15 18.38
CA LEU A 121 -8.31 23.09 18.10
C LEU A 121 -8.84 24.45 17.63
N GLY A 122 -9.46 24.46 16.45
CA GLY A 122 -10.01 25.66 15.82
C GLY A 122 -9.00 26.53 15.07
N LYS A 123 -7.76 26.06 14.88
CA LYS A 123 -6.68 26.82 14.24
C LYS A 123 -6.08 26.05 13.06
N ASP A 124 -5.80 26.76 11.97
CA ASP A 124 -5.16 26.22 10.76
C ASP A 124 -3.62 26.22 10.91
N TRP A 125 -3.12 25.54 11.93
CA TRP A 125 -1.69 25.48 12.25
C TRP A 125 -1.04 24.20 11.73
N VAL A 126 -0.92 24.11 10.41
CA VAL A 126 -0.41 22.92 9.70
C VAL A 126 1.03 22.60 10.11
N TRP A 127 1.89 23.60 10.32
CA TRP A 127 3.28 23.37 10.72
C TRP A 127 3.40 22.87 12.16
N MET A 128 2.52 23.34 13.05
CA MET A 128 2.46 22.77 14.39
C MET A 128 1.99 21.31 14.33
N HIS A 129 1.09 20.94 13.40
CA HIS A 129 0.65 19.55 13.24
C HIS A 129 1.78 18.69 12.68
N SER A 130 2.55 19.20 11.70
CA SER A 130 3.71 18.49 11.19
C SER A 130 4.78 18.27 12.26
N ALA A 131 5.02 19.25 13.13
CA ALA A 131 5.92 19.08 14.28
C ALA A 131 5.43 17.99 15.25
N ARG A 132 4.11 17.91 15.52
CA ARG A 132 3.52 16.85 16.36
C ARG A 132 3.66 15.46 15.74
N VAL A 133 3.49 15.35 14.42
CA VAL A 133 3.72 14.10 13.68
C VAL A 133 5.19 13.72 13.70
N ALA A 134 6.09 14.67 13.47
CA ALA A 134 7.53 14.44 13.51
C ALA A 134 8.01 13.99 14.91
N ALA A 135 7.45 14.59 15.97
CA ALA A 135 7.73 14.23 17.35
C ALA A 135 7.51 12.74 17.64
N THR A 136 6.44 12.16 17.08
CA THR A 136 6.13 10.74 17.28
C THR A 136 6.85 9.84 16.28
N THR A 137 6.88 10.23 15.01
CA THR A 137 7.37 9.37 13.92
C THR A 137 8.88 9.20 13.96
N LEU A 138 9.67 10.28 14.13
CA LEU A 138 11.12 10.19 14.01
C LEU A 138 11.74 9.30 15.10
N PRO A 139 11.42 9.47 16.41
CA PRO A 139 11.98 8.62 17.45
C PRO A 139 11.52 7.17 17.31
N LEU A 140 10.29 6.92 16.85
CA LEU A 140 9.80 5.56 16.59
C LEU A 140 10.57 4.87 15.46
N LEU A 141 10.82 5.56 14.35
CA LEU A 141 11.59 4.98 13.24
C LEU A 141 13.02 4.67 13.67
N VAL A 142 13.63 5.54 14.48
CA VAL A 142 14.97 5.27 15.05
C VAL A 142 14.92 4.08 16.01
N ALA A 143 13.92 4.01 16.89
CA ALA A 143 13.74 2.90 17.84
C ALA A 143 13.53 1.55 17.13
N LEU A 144 12.79 1.53 16.03
CA LEU A 144 12.58 0.32 15.21
C LEU A 144 13.88 -0.21 14.61
N VAL A 145 14.82 0.66 14.24
CA VAL A 145 16.13 0.25 13.69
C VAL A 145 17.12 -0.10 14.80
N ALA A 146 17.04 0.58 15.95
CA ALA A 146 17.95 0.42 17.07
C ALA A 146 17.58 -0.72 18.04
N VAL A 147 16.48 -1.43 17.78
CA VAL A 147 15.94 -2.46 18.68
C VAL A 147 16.97 -3.57 18.94
N SER A 148 17.12 -3.95 20.20
CA SER A 148 17.98 -5.06 20.64
C SER A 148 17.16 -6.33 20.89
N ARG A 149 17.81 -7.51 20.83
CA ARG A 149 17.15 -8.82 21.04
C ARG A 149 16.47 -9.00 22.41
N HIS A 150 16.79 -8.17 23.39
CA HIS A 150 16.22 -8.20 24.74
C HIS A 150 15.07 -7.21 24.94
N ASP A 151 14.77 -6.37 23.94
CA ASP A 151 13.72 -5.37 24.04
C ASP A 151 12.34 -5.98 23.83
N ASN A 152 11.34 -5.41 24.52
CA ASN A 152 9.96 -5.87 24.40
C ASN A 152 9.33 -5.33 23.10
N THR A 153 9.46 -6.11 22.02
CA THR A 153 8.97 -5.79 20.68
C THR A 153 7.46 -5.54 20.61
N TRP A 154 6.67 -6.16 21.50
CA TRP A 154 5.23 -5.95 21.61
C TRP A 154 4.89 -4.54 22.09
N LEU A 155 5.62 -4.02 23.07
CA LEU A 155 5.45 -2.63 23.53
C LEU A 155 5.79 -1.65 22.40
N LEU A 156 6.89 -1.87 21.68
CA LEU A 156 7.28 -1.03 20.56
C LEU A 156 6.23 -1.02 19.44
N GLY A 157 5.68 -2.20 19.09
CA GLY A 157 4.55 -2.31 18.17
C GLY A 157 3.30 -1.56 18.66
N GLY A 158 2.97 -1.69 19.95
CA GLY A 158 1.89 -0.93 20.58
C GLY A 158 2.08 0.58 20.48
N MET A 159 3.30 1.07 20.65
CA MET A 159 3.63 2.50 20.52
C MET A 159 3.48 2.99 19.07
N CYS A 160 3.88 2.18 18.08
CA CYS A 160 3.61 2.47 16.67
C CYS A 160 2.10 2.57 16.40
N ALA A 161 1.30 1.66 16.95
CA ALA A 161 -0.16 1.69 16.81
C ALA A 161 -0.77 2.96 17.44
N VAL A 162 -0.34 3.34 18.65
CA VAL A 162 -0.79 4.57 19.31
C VAL A 162 -0.38 5.82 18.52
N ALA A 163 0.81 5.84 17.92
CA ALA A 163 1.26 6.93 17.06
C ALA A 163 0.36 7.08 15.82
N ALA A 164 0.05 5.97 15.15
CA ALA A 164 -0.84 5.96 14.00
C ALA A 164 -2.25 6.43 14.36
N LEU A 165 -2.81 5.93 15.47
CA LEU A 165 -4.11 6.38 15.98
C LEU A 165 -4.11 7.87 16.30
N SER A 166 -3.04 8.37 16.91
CA SER A 166 -2.88 9.80 17.23
C SER A 166 -2.79 10.67 15.98
N ALA A 167 -2.09 10.21 14.94
CA ALA A 167 -1.99 10.89 13.65
C ALA A 167 -3.35 10.94 12.93
N ILE A 168 -4.06 9.81 12.85
CA ILE A 168 -5.38 9.70 12.22
C ILE A 168 -6.40 10.55 12.97
N ALA A 169 -6.51 10.41 14.29
CA ALA A 169 -7.43 11.18 15.11
C ALA A 169 -7.12 12.68 15.05
N GLY A 170 -5.84 13.05 15.15
CA GLY A 170 -5.39 14.44 15.03
C GLY A 170 -5.78 15.06 13.70
N CYS A 171 -5.59 14.34 12.59
CA CYS A 171 -6.02 14.81 11.29
C CYS A 171 -7.54 14.95 11.19
N LEU A 172 -8.31 13.94 11.59
CA LEU A 172 -9.77 13.97 11.50
C LEU A 172 -10.39 15.13 12.30
N ILE A 173 -9.81 15.46 13.45
CA ILE A 173 -10.24 16.59 14.28
C ILE A 173 -9.90 17.94 13.63
N LEU A 174 -8.75 18.06 12.96
CA LEU A 174 -8.26 19.32 12.38
C LEU A 174 -8.76 19.57 10.95
N LEU A 175 -9.12 18.50 10.22
CA LEU A 175 -9.54 18.55 8.83
C LEU A 175 -10.69 19.54 8.55
N PRO A 176 -11.73 19.68 9.39
CA PRO A 176 -12.83 20.62 9.14
C PRO A 176 -12.39 22.09 9.13
N THR A 177 -11.30 22.41 9.82
CA THR A 177 -10.77 23.79 9.94
C THR A 177 -9.58 24.06 9.02
N ALA A 178 -9.11 23.04 8.31
CA ALA A 178 -7.87 23.11 7.56
C ALA A 178 -8.08 23.71 6.17
N LYS A 179 -7.20 24.63 5.78
CA LYS A 179 -7.20 25.15 4.40
C LYS A 179 -6.55 24.19 3.42
N ASN A 180 -5.59 23.38 3.89
CA ASN A 180 -4.85 22.44 3.07
C ASN A 180 -5.08 20.99 3.51
N ALA A 181 -6.20 20.43 3.05
CA ALA A 181 -6.57 19.03 3.32
C ALA A 181 -5.53 18.02 2.80
N ALA A 182 -4.85 18.34 1.70
CA ALA A 182 -3.81 17.47 1.12
C ALA A 182 -2.59 17.35 2.06
N ALA A 183 -2.14 18.48 2.63
CA ALA A 183 -1.03 18.48 3.58
C ALA A 183 -1.36 17.64 4.82
N LEU A 184 -2.57 17.80 5.39
CA LEU A 184 -3.00 16.98 6.53
C LEU A 184 -3.10 15.49 6.19
N ALA A 185 -3.62 15.15 5.01
CA ALA A 185 -3.70 13.78 4.57
C ALA A 185 -2.30 13.14 4.45
N LEU A 186 -1.34 13.85 3.83
CA LEU A 186 0.05 13.39 3.72
C LEU A 186 0.74 13.28 5.09
N LEU A 187 0.50 14.22 6.00
CA LEU A 187 1.02 14.17 7.36
C LEU A 187 0.45 12.98 8.15
N THR A 188 -0.81 12.60 7.90
CA THR A 188 -1.39 11.38 8.46
C THR A 188 -0.66 10.14 7.95
N CYS A 189 -0.41 10.07 6.64
CA CYS A 189 0.38 8.98 6.05
C CYS A 189 1.76 8.91 6.73
N ALA A 190 2.48 10.02 6.82
CA ALA A 190 3.78 10.13 7.50
C ALA A 190 3.72 9.69 8.97
N GLY A 191 2.65 10.04 9.69
CA GLY A 191 2.40 9.64 11.07
C GLY A 191 2.19 8.13 11.25
N THR A 192 1.72 7.45 10.22
CA THR A 192 1.45 6.00 10.24
C THR A 192 2.59 5.14 9.69
N VAL A 193 3.64 5.75 9.11
CA VAL A 193 4.83 5.03 8.60
C VAL A 193 5.46 4.08 9.64
N PRO A 194 5.58 4.43 10.94
CA PRO A 194 6.14 3.51 11.93
C PRO A 194 5.39 2.18 12.03
N VAL A 195 4.07 2.16 11.80
CA VAL A 195 3.29 0.92 11.78
C VAL A 195 3.71 0.03 10.61
N LEU A 196 3.92 0.61 9.42
CA LEU A 196 4.36 -0.14 8.26
C LEU A 196 5.83 -0.59 8.38
N ALA A 197 6.67 0.23 9.02
CA ALA A 197 8.06 -0.10 9.31
C ALA A 197 8.23 -1.11 10.48
N SER A 198 7.17 -1.41 11.23
CA SER A 198 7.24 -2.31 12.38
C SER A 198 7.74 -3.72 12.04
N ALA A 199 7.56 -4.16 10.79
CA ALA A 199 8.08 -5.44 10.28
C ALA A 199 9.60 -5.60 10.37
N ILE A 200 10.35 -4.50 10.58
CA ILE A 200 11.81 -4.53 10.79
C ILE A 200 12.17 -5.10 12.17
N ALA A 201 11.33 -4.83 13.18
CA ALA A 201 11.64 -5.07 14.59
C ALA A 201 10.74 -6.12 15.25
N VAL A 202 9.49 -6.19 14.81
CA VAL A 202 8.41 -6.94 15.45
C VAL A 202 8.20 -8.27 14.73
N ASP A 203 7.62 -9.26 15.42
CA ASP A 203 7.30 -10.54 14.79
C ASP A 203 6.35 -10.39 13.60
N ARG A 204 6.47 -11.33 12.65
CA ARG A 204 5.75 -11.30 11.38
C ARG A 204 4.23 -11.21 11.55
N MET A 205 3.66 -11.88 12.56
CA MET A 205 2.21 -11.94 12.73
C MET A 205 1.68 -10.61 13.26
N LEU A 206 2.34 -10.03 14.26
CA LEU A 206 2.02 -8.72 14.78
C LEU A 206 2.23 -7.62 13.73
N ALA A 207 3.34 -7.62 12.99
CA ALA A 207 3.59 -6.65 11.92
C ALA A 207 2.53 -6.71 10.80
N ALA A 208 2.19 -7.92 10.33
CA ALA A 208 1.15 -8.12 9.32
C ALA A 208 -0.23 -7.67 9.81
N THR A 209 -0.61 -8.03 11.05
CA THR A 209 -1.91 -7.63 11.62
C THR A 209 -2.00 -6.12 11.82
N MET A 210 -0.92 -5.45 12.23
CA MET A 210 -0.89 -3.99 12.36
C MET A 210 -1.01 -3.29 10.99
N ALA A 211 -0.28 -3.75 9.97
CA ALA A 211 -0.40 -3.22 8.61
C ALA A 211 -1.80 -3.45 8.03
N ALA A 212 -2.41 -4.61 8.28
CA ALA A 212 -3.78 -4.91 7.89
C ALA A 212 -4.80 -4.02 8.61
N ALA A 213 -4.63 -3.82 9.92
CA ALA A 213 -5.47 -2.92 10.71
C ALA A 213 -5.37 -1.47 10.21
N LEU A 214 -4.17 -1.01 9.84
CA LEU A 214 -3.97 0.30 9.24
C LEU A 214 -4.66 0.40 7.87
N ALA A 215 -4.51 -0.62 7.02
CA ALA A 215 -5.17 -0.66 5.71
C ALA A 215 -6.69 -0.55 5.83
N ILE A 216 -7.29 -1.37 6.71
CA ILE A 216 -8.72 -1.37 6.98
C ILE A 216 -9.16 -0.05 7.61
N GLY A 217 -8.43 0.46 8.60
CA GLY A 217 -8.74 1.72 9.27
C GLY A 217 -8.76 2.90 8.31
N MET A 218 -7.74 3.01 7.45
CA MET A 218 -7.69 4.07 6.43
C MET A 218 -8.82 3.90 5.39
N LEU A 219 -9.14 2.67 4.98
CA LEU A 219 -10.27 2.42 4.08
C LEU A 219 -11.61 2.84 4.71
N VAL A 220 -11.84 2.45 5.97
CA VAL A 220 -13.04 2.80 6.73
C VAL A 220 -13.18 4.32 6.85
N VAL A 221 -12.09 5.02 7.17
CA VAL A 221 -12.05 6.49 7.21
C VAL A 221 -12.41 7.08 5.84
N THR A 222 -11.87 6.55 4.75
CA THR A 222 -12.21 7.05 3.40
C THR A 222 -13.66 6.83 2.99
N LEU A 223 -14.30 5.75 3.46
CA LEU A 223 -15.65 5.38 3.05
C LEU A 223 -16.75 6.00 3.93
N LEU A 224 -16.50 6.18 5.24
CA LEU A 224 -17.51 6.66 6.19
C LEU A 224 -17.56 8.19 6.32
N GLY A 225 -16.56 8.91 5.82
CA GLY A 225 -16.46 10.35 6.01
C GLY A 225 -16.74 11.17 4.75
N ASN A 226 -17.44 12.30 4.92
CA ASN A 226 -17.59 13.31 3.87
C ASN A 226 -16.35 14.22 3.85
N HIS A 227 -15.23 13.69 3.36
CA HIS A 227 -13.94 14.36 3.34
C HIS A 227 -13.67 15.05 1.99
N PRO A 228 -12.79 16.06 1.95
CA PRO A 228 -12.33 16.63 0.69
C PRO A 228 -11.75 15.55 -0.23
N LEU A 229 -12.14 15.58 -1.52
CA LEU A 229 -11.78 14.56 -2.50
C LEU A 229 -10.28 14.23 -2.54
N ILE A 230 -9.42 15.25 -2.42
CA ILE A 230 -7.97 15.07 -2.42
C ILE A 230 -7.48 14.22 -1.24
N ALA A 231 -8.05 14.40 -0.04
CA ALA A 231 -7.69 13.63 1.15
C ALA A 231 -8.18 12.18 1.02
N THR A 232 -9.41 11.97 0.55
CA THR A 232 -9.96 10.65 0.27
C THR A 232 -9.10 9.86 -0.70
N ARG A 233 -8.61 10.51 -1.78
CA ARG A 233 -7.70 9.88 -2.76
C ARG A 233 -6.35 9.50 -2.15
N ILE A 234 -5.75 10.38 -1.34
CA ILE A 234 -4.47 10.10 -0.69
C ILE A 234 -4.61 8.91 0.26
N TRP A 235 -5.68 8.89 1.06
CA TRP A 235 -5.92 7.83 2.03
C TRP A 235 -6.33 6.49 1.39
N SER A 236 -7.03 6.49 0.26
CA SER A 236 -7.36 5.24 -0.44
C SER A 236 -6.10 4.61 -1.04
N VAL A 237 -5.21 5.41 -1.62
CA VAL A 237 -3.89 4.95 -2.08
C VAL A 237 -3.04 4.46 -0.90
N TRP A 238 -3.04 5.17 0.23
CA TRP A 238 -2.29 4.76 1.42
C TRP A 238 -2.83 3.48 2.06
N SER A 239 -4.15 3.31 2.07
CA SER A 239 -4.82 2.06 2.46
C SER A 239 -4.36 0.91 1.56
N ALA A 240 -4.29 1.12 0.25
CA ALA A 240 -3.81 0.12 -0.69
C ALA A 240 -2.33 -0.24 -0.46
N ILE A 241 -1.46 0.74 -0.23
CA ILE A 241 -0.05 0.50 0.11
C ILE A 241 0.06 -0.32 1.41
N SER A 242 -0.75 0.03 2.41
CA SER A 242 -0.78 -0.69 3.69
C SER A 242 -1.27 -2.12 3.51
N ALA A 243 -2.28 -2.35 2.67
CA ALA A 243 -2.80 -3.69 2.35
C ALA A 243 -1.76 -4.54 1.61
N LEU A 244 -1.01 -3.94 0.68
CA LEU A 244 0.10 -4.60 -0.01
C LEU A 244 1.15 -5.06 1.00
N ILE A 245 1.62 -4.17 1.86
CA ILE A 245 2.63 -4.50 2.89
C ILE A 245 2.10 -5.56 3.85
N ALA A 246 0.84 -5.47 4.27
CA ALA A 246 0.23 -6.48 5.14
C ALA A 246 0.24 -7.87 4.50
N LEU A 247 -0.14 -7.96 3.22
CA LEU A 247 -0.16 -9.21 2.47
C LEU A 247 1.24 -9.76 2.22
N THR A 248 2.19 -8.92 1.81
CA THR A 248 3.57 -9.35 1.54
C THR A 248 4.24 -9.87 2.82
N VAL A 249 4.04 -9.20 3.96
CA VAL A 249 4.56 -9.65 5.26
C VAL A 249 3.86 -10.94 5.72
N ALA A 250 2.54 -11.04 5.56
CA ALA A 250 1.77 -12.22 6.01
C ALA A 250 2.05 -13.48 5.19
N PHE A 251 2.09 -13.34 3.86
CA PHE A 251 2.09 -14.45 2.90
C PHE A 251 3.42 -14.61 2.13
N ALA A 252 4.50 -14.03 2.66
CA ALA A 252 5.84 -14.09 2.07
C ALA A 252 6.17 -15.49 1.54
N GLY A 253 6.47 -15.57 0.24
CA GLY A 253 6.73 -16.82 -0.47
C GLY A 253 5.74 -17.05 -1.61
N TYR A 254 5.40 -18.31 -1.87
CA TYR A 254 4.64 -18.68 -3.07
C TYR A 254 3.16 -18.28 -3.01
N VAL A 255 2.58 -18.06 -1.82
CA VAL A 255 1.14 -17.76 -1.65
C VAL A 255 0.82 -16.28 -1.87
N GLU A 256 1.82 -15.40 -1.85
CA GLU A 256 1.67 -13.95 -2.02
C GLU A 256 1.00 -13.57 -3.34
N GLY A 257 1.47 -14.14 -4.46
CA GLY A 257 0.95 -13.86 -5.81
C GLY A 257 -0.56 -14.14 -5.95
N PRO A 258 -1.05 -15.36 -5.66
CA PRO A 258 -2.47 -15.67 -5.68
C PRO A 258 -3.30 -14.76 -4.77
N VAL A 259 -2.84 -14.47 -3.55
CA VAL A 259 -3.62 -13.64 -2.62
C VAL A 259 -3.73 -12.20 -3.11
N LEU A 260 -2.66 -11.63 -3.70
CA LEU A 260 -2.71 -10.31 -4.31
C LEU A 260 -3.64 -10.26 -5.54
N LEU A 261 -3.67 -11.31 -6.36
CA LEU A 261 -4.61 -11.43 -7.48
C LEU A 261 -6.07 -11.57 -7.00
N ALA A 262 -6.30 -12.29 -5.90
CA ALA A 262 -7.61 -12.37 -5.28
C ALA A 262 -8.05 -11.00 -4.77
N LEU A 263 -7.16 -10.26 -4.08
CA LEU A 263 -7.45 -8.89 -3.64
C LEU A 263 -7.70 -7.95 -4.82
N SER A 264 -6.91 -8.06 -5.90
CA SER A 264 -7.12 -7.24 -7.09
C SER A 264 -8.51 -7.44 -7.70
N LEU A 265 -9.00 -8.68 -7.73
CA LEU A 265 -10.36 -9.00 -8.18
C LEU A 265 -11.43 -8.40 -7.27
N VAL A 266 -11.27 -8.52 -5.95
CA VAL A 266 -12.21 -7.94 -4.98
C VAL A 266 -12.29 -6.42 -5.16
N VAL A 267 -11.14 -5.73 -5.26
CA VAL A 267 -11.09 -4.27 -5.45
C VAL A 267 -11.67 -3.88 -6.81
N ALA A 268 -11.38 -4.63 -7.87
CA ALA A 268 -11.92 -4.40 -9.20
C ALA A 268 -13.45 -4.47 -9.26
N ILE A 269 -14.03 -5.48 -8.60
CA ILE A 269 -15.47 -5.73 -8.61
C ILE A 269 -16.21 -4.75 -7.70
N ALA A 270 -15.67 -4.50 -6.50
CA ALA A 270 -16.27 -3.60 -5.52
C ALA A 270 -16.15 -2.12 -5.95
N GLY A 271 -14.97 -1.73 -6.44
CA GLY A 271 -14.65 -0.36 -6.82
C GLY A 271 -14.83 -0.03 -8.30
N ARG A 272 -15.62 -0.82 -9.04
CA ARG A 272 -15.73 -0.69 -10.51
C ARG A 272 -16.12 0.71 -11.00
N GLN A 273 -16.85 1.47 -10.19
CA GLN A 273 -17.31 2.83 -10.49
C GLN A 273 -16.29 3.92 -10.11
N ASP A 274 -15.30 3.61 -9.28
CA ASP A 274 -14.27 4.55 -8.85
C ASP A 274 -12.99 4.36 -9.71
N ALA A 275 -12.50 5.45 -10.28
CA ALA A 275 -11.26 5.45 -11.05
C ALA A 275 -10.05 5.05 -10.20
N VAL A 276 -9.98 5.49 -8.94
CA VAL A 276 -8.84 5.22 -8.05
C VAL A 276 -8.80 3.73 -7.69
N ALA A 277 -9.95 3.15 -7.35
CA ALA A 277 -10.04 1.73 -7.05
C ALA A 277 -9.66 0.85 -8.26
N ARG A 278 -10.02 1.25 -9.49
CA ARG A 278 -9.59 0.54 -10.71
C ARG A 278 -8.07 0.57 -10.89
N TRP A 279 -7.43 1.71 -10.68
CA TRP A 279 -5.97 1.81 -10.74
C TRP A 279 -5.28 1.00 -9.64
N ILE A 280 -5.84 0.99 -8.43
CA ILE A 280 -5.35 0.15 -7.32
C ILE A 280 -5.49 -1.34 -7.67
N ALA A 281 -6.65 -1.76 -8.19
CA ALA A 281 -6.87 -3.13 -8.63
C ALA A 281 -5.88 -3.54 -9.73
N ALA A 282 -5.65 -2.66 -10.71
CA ALA A 282 -4.67 -2.89 -11.76
C ALA A 282 -3.25 -3.06 -11.18
N ALA A 283 -2.84 -2.20 -10.23
CA ALA A 283 -1.54 -2.28 -9.57
C ALA A 283 -1.36 -3.61 -8.81
N PHE A 284 -2.33 -4.01 -7.97
CA PHE A 284 -2.28 -5.29 -7.27
C PHE A 284 -2.24 -6.48 -8.24
N GLY A 285 -3.01 -6.44 -9.31
CA GLY A 285 -3.02 -7.50 -10.30
C GLY A 285 -1.69 -7.61 -11.05
N VAL A 286 -1.09 -6.48 -11.44
CA VAL A 286 0.24 -6.45 -12.07
C VAL A 286 1.30 -7.02 -11.13
N ILE A 287 1.33 -6.60 -9.86
CA ILE A 287 2.27 -7.13 -8.87
C ILE A 287 2.04 -8.64 -8.67
N GLY A 288 0.78 -9.07 -8.56
CA GLY A 288 0.42 -10.48 -8.45
C GLY A 288 0.85 -11.33 -9.66
N ILE A 289 0.72 -10.80 -10.88
CA ILE A 289 1.20 -11.44 -12.12
C ILE A 289 2.73 -11.53 -12.12
N LEU A 290 3.44 -10.47 -11.71
CA LEU A 290 4.90 -10.49 -11.64
C LEU A 290 5.40 -11.53 -10.63
N LEU A 291 4.75 -11.63 -9.47
CA LEU A 291 5.04 -12.68 -8.49
C LEU A 291 4.74 -14.07 -9.05
N PHE A 292 3.60 -14.25 -9.73
CA PHE A 292 3.28 -15.49 -10.43
C PHE A 292 4.37 -15.90 -11.43
N TYR A 293 4.87 -14.96 -12.21
CA TYR A 293 5.96 -15.18 -13.15
C TYR A 293 7.27 -15.61 -12.47
N SER A 294 7.55 -15.11 -11.26
CA SER A 294 8.79 -15.40 -10.54
C SER A 294 8.96 -16.87 -10.17
N TYR A 295 7.87 -17.59 -9.91
CA TYR A 295 7.90 -19.01 -9.53
C TYR A 295 7.34 -19.96 -10.60
N ALA A 296 6.74 -19.43 -11.66
CA ALA A 296 6.29 -20.21 -12.82
C ALA A 296 6.83 -19.64 -14.15
N PRO A 297 8.15 -19.42 -14.32
CA PRO A 297 8.69 -18.73 -15.48
C PRO A 297 8.42 -19.45 -16.81
N LEU A 298 8.50 -18.76 -17.95
CA LEU A 298 8.31 -19.36 -19.28
C LEU A 298 9.20 -20.59 -19.52
N SER A 299 10.39 -20.62 -18.95
CA SER A 299 11.30 -21.78 -19.04
C SER A 299 10.74 -23.05 -18.41
N ALA A 300 9.88 -22.93 -17.39
CA ALA A 300 9.20 -24.07 -16.78
C ALA A 300 8.11 -24.68 -17.69
N LEU A 301 7.65 -23.93 -18.69
CA LEU A 301 6.77 -24.43 -19.75
C LEU A 301 7.52 -25.07 -20.91
N VAL A 302 8.84 -24.91 -20.98
CA VAL A 302 9.66 -25.52 -22.05
C VAL A 302 10.40 -26.74 -21.52
N ARG A 303 10.85 -26.68 -20.26
CA ARG A 303 11.59 -27.75 -19.62
C ARG A 303 10.74 -28.41 -18.55
N ALA A 304 10.52 -29.70 -18.68
CA ALA A 304 9.85 -30.50 -17.68
C ALA A 304 10.62 -30.42 -16.34
N THR A 305 10.04 -29.71 -15.38
CA THR A 305 10.64 -29.47 -14.07
C THR A 305 9.68 -29.97 -12.99
N ALA A 306 10.20 -30.81 -12.09
CA ALA A 306 9.44 -31.21 -10.92
C ALA A 306 9.38 -30.02 -9.96
N MET A 307 8.17 -29.55 -9.66
CA MET A 307 7.95 -28.46 -8.72
C MET A 307 7.53 -29.00 -7.35
N PRO A 308 7.95 -28.36 -6.24
CA PRO A 308 7.37 -28.64 -4.94
C PRO A 308 5.85 -28.45 -4.99
N THR A 309 5.09 -29.29 -4.28
CA THR A 309 3.62 -29.25 -4.27
C THR A 309 3.06 -27.88 -3.87
N SER A 310 3.72 -27.16 -2.96
CA SER A 310 3.34 -25.80 -2.57
C SER A 310 3.46 -24.77 -3.69
N VAL A 311 4.48 -24.89 -4.55
CA VAL A 311 4.66 -24.05 -5.73
C VAL A 311 3.60 -24.41 -6.76
N ALA A 312 3.39 -25.70 -6.99
CA ALA A 312 2.43 -26.16 -7.97
C ALA A 312 0.99 -25.76 -7.62
N THR A 313 0.56 -25.89 -6.36
CA THR A 313 -0.77 -25.43 -5.93
C THR A 313 -0.92 -23.91 -6.07
N SER A 314 0.13 -23.15 -5.76
CA SER A 314 0.13 -21.70 -5.98
C SER A 314 0.01 -21.35 -7.47
N THR A 315 0.80 -22.01 -8.34
CA THR A 315 0.74 -21.84 -9.79
C THR A 315 -0.64 -22.13 -10.34
N LEU A 316 -1.31 -23.20 -9.87
CA LEU A 316 -2.68 -23.52 -10.28
C LEU A 316 -3.67 -22.41 -9.86
N ALA A 317 -3.61 -21.98 -8.60
CA ALA A 317 -4.48 -20.92 -8.08
C ALA A 317 -4.25 -19.58 -8.78
N ALA A 318 -2.99 -19.14 -8.90
CA ALA A 318 -2.62 -17.92 -9.59
C ALA A 318 -3.05 -17.96 -11.06
N SER A 319 -2.89 -19.09 -11.75
CA SER A 319 -3.29 -19.20 -13.17
C SER A 319 -4.79 -18.91 -13.35
N LEU A 320 -5.65 -19.48 -12.50
CA LEU A 320 -7.09 -19.21 -12.52
C LEU A 320 -7.40 -17.74 -12.20
N LEU A 321 -6.72 -17.16 -11.22
CA LEU A 321 -6.91 -15.77 -10.81
C LEU A 321 -6.40 -14.77 -11.85
N VAL A 322 -5.32 -15.08 -12.57
CA VAL A 322 -4.80 -14.29 -13.69
C VAL A 322 -5.81 -14.26 -14.84
N VAL A 323 -6.39 -15.42 -15.18
CA VAL A 323 -7.46 -15.49 -16.21
C VAL A 323 -8.65 -14.63 -15.78
N ALA A 324 -9.13 -14.78 -14.54
CA ALA A 324 -10.23 -13.98 -14.02
C ALA A 324 -9.90 -12.48 -14.02
N PHE A 325 -8.69 -12.11 -13.59
CA PHE A 325 -8.22 -10.72 -13.56
C PHE A 325 -8.19 -10.11 -14.96
N ALA A 326 -7.60 -10.81 -15.93
CA ALA A 326 -7.54 -10.37 -17.33
C ALA A 326 -8.95 -10.13 -17.90
N VAL A 327 -9.89 -11.02 -17.64
CA VAL A 327 -11.29 -10.87 -18.08
C VAL A 327 -11.97 -9.68 -17.41
N VAL A 328 -11.86 -9.54 -16.08
CA VAL A 328 -12.50 -8.44 -15.33
C VAL A 328 -11.93 -7.09 -15.77
N MET A 329 -10.60 -6.95 -15.83
CA MET A 329 -9.95 -5.70 -16.24
C MET A 329 -10.31 -5.31 -17.67
N THR A 330 -10.25 -6.26 -18.61
CA THR A 330 -10.60 -5.99 -20.01
C THR A 330 -12.05 -5.51 -20.14
N ARG A 331 -12.99 -6.18 -19.45
CA ARG A 331 -14.40 -5.75 -19.44
C ARG A 331 -14.59 -4.36 -18.85
N THR A 332 -13.94 -4.06 -17.72
CA THR A 332 -14.04 -2.74 -17.11
C THR A 332 -13.44 -1.65 -17.99
N TYR A 333 -12.35 -1.94 -18.71
CA TYR A 333 -11.70 -0.98 -19.60
C TYR A 333 -12.55 -0.71 -20.85
N VAL A 334 -13.03 -1.77 -21.51
CA VAL A 334 -13.90 -1.67 -22.70
C VAL A 334 -15.20 -0.93 -22.40
N ALA A 335 -15.79 -1.14 -21.22
CA ALA A 335 -17.01 -0.44 -20.80
C ALA A 335 -16.83 1.08 -20.67
N ILE A 336 -15.61 1.55 -20.38
CA ILE A 336 -15.32 2.95 -20.06
C ILE A 336 -14.73 3.69 -21.26
N GLN A 337 -13.95 3.01 -22.10
CA GLN A 337 -13.10 3.62 -23.11
C GLN A 337 -13.51 3.22 -24.54
N GLN A 338 -14.76 3.48 -24.92
CA GLN A 338 -15.35 3.07 -26.22
C GLN A 338 -14.66 3.65 -27.48
N ASN A 339 -13.60 4.47 -27.37
CA ASN A 339 -13.11 5.30 -28.48
C ASN A 339 -11.58 5.51 -28.52
N SER A 340 -10.76 4.53 -28.12
CA SER A 340 -9.28 4.68 -28.12
C SER A 340 -8.53 3.54 -28.81
N ASP A 341 -7.59 3.88 -29.70
CA ASP A 341 -6.69 2.96 -30.43
C ASP A 341 -5.92 1.99 -29.51
N SER A 342 -5.70 2.37 -28.24
CA SER A 342 -4.99 1.55 -27.25
C SER A 342 -5.75 0.28 -26.81
N GLY A 343 -7.04 0.15 -27.15
CA GLY A 343 -7.86 -1.01 -26.79
C GLY A 343 -7.36 -2.32 -27.39
N GLY A 344 -6.90 -2.30 -28.65
CA GLY A 344 -6.41 -3.49 -29.35
C GLY A 344 -5.18 -4.11 -28.69
N LEU A 345 -4.21 -3.28 -28.27
CA LEU A 345 -3.00 -3.74 -27.60
C LEU A 345 -3.30 -4.37 -26.24
N LEU A 346 -4.21 -3.77 -25.46
CA LEU A 346 -4.62 -4.28 -24.16
C LEU A 346 -5.34 -5.62 -24.28
N ILE A 347 -6.23 -5.78 -25.26
CA ILE A 347 -6.92 -7.04 -25.55
C ILE A 347 -5.91 -8.11 -25.97
N ALA A 348 -4.95 -7.78 -26.84
CA ALA A 348 -3.90 -8.70 -27.25
C ALA A 348 -3.02 -9.14 -26.06
N ALA A 349 -2.64 -8.19 -25.19
CA ALA A 349 -1.88 -8.49 -23.98
C ALA A 349 -2.67 -9.39 -23.00
N ALA A 350 -3.96 -9.10 -22.79
CA ALA A 350 -4.84 -9.93 -21.97
C ALA A 350 -5.00 -11.34 -22.55
N ALA A 351 -5.15 -11.47 -23.87
CA ALA A 351 -5.24 -12.76 -24.55
C ALA A 351 -3.95 -13.57 -24.40
N ALA A 352 -2.78 -12.95 -24.59
CA ALA A 352 -1.49 -13.60 -24.39
C ALA A 352 -1.30 -14.06 -22.92
N LEU A 353 -1.72 -13.22 -21.97
CA LEU A 353 -1.66 -13.54 -20.54
C LEU A 353 -2.59 -14.71 -20.17
N ILE A 354 -3.81 -14.76 -20.71
CA ILE A 354 -4.74 -15.87 -20.55
C ILE A 354 -4.15 -17.15 -21.13
N ALA A 355 -3.61 -17.09 -22.35
CA ALA A 355 -3.01 -18.23 -23.04
C ALA A 355 -1.83 -18.82 -22.24
N TYR A 356 -0.98 -17.94 -21.70
CA TYR A 356 0.10 -18.31 -20.79
C TYR A 356 -0.42 -18.96 -19.50
N ALA A 357 -1.37 -18.32 -18.80
CA ALA A 357 -1.93 -18.84 -17.55
C ALA A 357 -2.62 -20.20 -17.73
N VAL A 358 -3.39 -20.38 -18.81
CA VAL A 358 -4.00 -21.67 -19.14
C VAL A 358 -2.94 -22.75 -19.38
N THR A 359 -1.87 -22.41 -20.09
CA THR A 359 -0.77 -23.36 -20.33
C THR A 359 -0.03 -23.71 -19.04
N ALA A 360 0.27 -22.71 -18.20
CA ALA A 360 0.88 -22.93 -16.90
C ALA A 360 0.01 -23.80 -16.00
N PHE A 361 -1.31 -23.60 -16.01
CA PHE A 361 -2.26 -24.43 -15.29
C PHE A 361 -2.21 -25.89 -15.75
N THR A 362 -2.41 -26.14 -17.05
CA THR A 362 -2.52 -27.52 -17.56
C THR A 362 -1.19 -28.28 -17.48
N VAL A 363 -0.06 -27.61 -17.73
CA VAL A 363 1.28 -28.20 -17.61
C VAL A 363 1.57 -28.54 -16.15
N THR A 364 1.31 -27.63 -15.22
CA THR A 364 1.53 -27.88 -13.79
C THR A 364 0.63 -29.01 -13.28
N ALA A 365 -0.65 -29.02 -13.65
CA ALA A 365 -1.57 -30.09 -13.30
C ALA A 365 -1.13 -31.44 -13.91
N GLY A 366 -0.71 -31.43 -15.17
CA GLY A 366 -0.20 -32.62 -15.85
C GLY A 366 1.04 -33.20 -15.17
N VAL A 367 2.02 -32.35 -14.83
CA VAL A 367 3.25 -32.78 -14.12
C VAL A 367 2.93 -33.30 -12.72
N LEU A 368 1.97 -32.71 -12.00
CA LEU A 368 1.54 -33.20 -10.69
C LEU A 368 0.88 -34.59 -10.76
N LEU A 369 0.07 -34.85 -11.80
CA LEU A 369 -0.69 -36.09 -11.93
C LEU A 369 0.10 -37.22 -12.60
N GLY A 370 0.98 -36.89 -13.56
CA GLY A 370 1.63 -37.85 -14.45
C GLY A 370 3.15 -37.72 -14.53
N GLY A 371 3.77 -36.92 -13.65
CA GLY A 371 5.21 -36.70 -13.61
C GLY A 371 5.76 -35.85 -14.76
N THR A 372 7.07 -35.62 -14.74
CA THR A 372 7.79 -34.77 -15.71
C THR A 372 7.88 -35.37 -17.12
N GLY A 373 7.57 -36.65 -17.29
CA GLY A 373 7.49 -37.30 -18.59
C GLY A 373 6.12 -37.15 -19.23
N GLY A 374 5.30 -38.21 -19.14
CA GLY A 374 3.97 -38.24 -19.75
C GLY A 374 3.03 -37.14 -19.27
N GLY A 375 3.09 -36.77 -17.99
CA GLY A 375 2.29 -35.68 -17.41
C GLY A 375 2.58 -34.31 -18.03
N PHE A 376 3.85 -34.00 -18.28
CA PHE A 376 4.25 -32.77 -18.97
C PHE A 376 3.68 -32.71 -20.40
N LEU A 377 3.81 -33.81 -21.16
CA LEU A 377 3.27 -33.92 -22.52
C LEU A 377 1.75 -33.81 -22.54
N ALA A 378 1.07 -34.50 -21.63
CA ALA A 378 -0.38 -34.42 -21.46
C ALA A 378 -0.84 -33.00 -21.14
N GLY A 379 -0.11 -32.28 -20.28
CA GLY A 379 -0.39 -30.89 -19.95
C GLY A 379 -0.27 -29.93 -21.13
N HIS A 380 0.72 -30.11 -22.00
CA HIS A 380 0.87 -29.32 -23.23
C HIS A 380 -0.19 -29.64 -24.28
N MET A 381 -0.55 -30.92 -24.44
CA MET A 381 -1.69 -31.32 -25.26
C MET A 381 -2.97 -30.65 -24.76
N ALA A 382 -3.26 -30.73 -23.45
CA ALA A 382 -4.43 -30.14 -22.85
C ALA A 382 -4.47 -28.61 -23.06
N ALA A 383 -3.32 -27.92 -22.96
CA ALA A 383 -3.23 -26.49 -23.27
C ALA A 383 -3.70 -26.19 -24.70
N THR A 384 -3.23 -26.95 -25.70
CA THR A 384 -3.61 -26.75 -27.11
C THR A 384 -5.09 -26.98 -27.32
N ILE A 385 -5.65 -28.05 -26.74
CA ILE A 385 -7.08 -28.34 -26.81
C ILE A 385 -7.88 -27.19 -26.16
N CYS A 386 -7.44 -26.66 -25.03
CA CYS A 386 -8.08 -25.50 -24.38
C CYS A 386 -8.03 -24.24 -25.26
N TRP A 387 -6.90 -23.96 -25.93
CA TRP A 387 -6.79 -22.81 -26.84
C TRP A 387 -7.76 -22.96 -28.02
N THR A 388 -7.81 -24.12 -28.67
CA THR A 388 -8.72 -24.40 -29.78
C THR A 388 -10.19 -24.37 -29.32
N GLY A 389 -10.49 -24.94 -28.14
CA GLY A 389 -11.82 -24.88 -27.55
C GLY A 389 -12.26 -23.46 -27.20
N GLY A 390 -11.34 -22.62 -26.72
CA GLY A 390 -11.56 -21.19 -26.49
C GLY A 390 -11.89 -20.44 -27.78
N ALA A 391 -11.19 -20.75 -28.87
CA ALA A 391 -11.50 -20.18 -30.18
C ALA A 391 -12.90 -20.59 -30.65
N ALA A 392 -13.26 -21.87 -30.50
CA ALA A 392 -14.60 -22.37 -30.81
C ALA A 392 -15.69 -21.67 -29.99
N ALA A 393 -15.45 -21.48 -28.69
CA ALA A 393 -16.39 -20.77 -27.82
C ALA A 393 -16.59 -19.31 -28.25
N LEU A 394 -15.53 -18.62 -28.69
CA LEU A 394 -15.62 -17.26 -29.23
C LEU A 394 -16.46 -17.20 -30.51
N PHE A 395 -16.30 -18.16 -31.44
CA PHE A 395 -17.13 -18.22 -32.63
C PHE A 395 -18.60 -18.54 -32.31
N VAL A 396 -18.87 -19.47 -31.40
CA VAL A 396 -20.23 -19.77 -30.94
C VAL A 396 -20.85 -18.55 -30.25
N TYR A 397 -20.07 -17.82 -29.46
CA TYR A 397 -20.50 -16.57 -28.84
C TYR A 397 -20.83 -15.49 -29.88
N ALA A 398 -19.99 -15.35 -30.92
CA ALA A 398 -20.25 -14.44 -32.03
C ALA A 398 -21.57 -14.73 -32.75
N LEU A 399 -21.92 -16.01 -32.93
CA LEU A 399 -23.18 -16.41 -33.58
C LEU A 399 -24.43 -16.02 -32.75
N ARG A 400 -24.29 -15.86 -31.43
CA ARG A 400 -25.39 -15.50 -30.52
C ARG A 400 -25.63 -13.99 -30.37
N LEU A 401 -24.75 -13.16 -30.93
CA LEU A 401 -24.90 -11.70 -30.88
C LEU A 401 -25.76 -11.23 -32.05
N ASP A 402 -26.85 -10.50 -31.84
CA ASP A 402 -27.70 -10.04 -32.96
C ASP A 402 -27.12 -8.83 -33.72
N ASP A 403 -26.19 -8.12 -33.10
CA ASP A 403 -25.61 -6.88 -33.59
C ASP A 403 -24.33 -7.12 -34.40
N ARG A 404 -24.30 -6.67 -35.65
CA ARG A 404 -23.23 -6.96 -36.63
C ARG A 404 -21.89 -6.36 -36.21
N ASP A 405 -21.89 -5.19 -35.58
CA ASP A 405 -20.65 -4.52 -35.17
C ASP A 405 -20.00 -5.25 -33.98
N ARG A 406 -20.83 -5.76 -33.06
CA ARG A 406 -20.39 -6.54 -31.89
C ARG A 406 -19.96 -7.96 -32.25
N ARG A 407 -20.33 -8.47 -33.43
CA ARG A 407 -19.87 -9.79 -33.94
C ARG A 407 -18.42 -9.78 -34.40
N THR A 408 -17.92 -8.64 -34.89
CA THR A 408 -16.58 -8.57 -35.50
C THR A 408 -15.48 -8.87 -34.48
N GLU A 409 -15.60 -8.34 -33.25
CA GLU A 409 -14.62 -8.54 -32.18
C GLU A 409 -14.41 -10.01 -31.74
N PRO A 410 -15.46 -10.80 -31.40
CA PRO A 410 -15.27 -12.20 -31.05
C PRO A 410 -14.82 -13.06 -32.23
N ILE A 411 -15.17 -12.70 -33.47
CA ILE A 411 -14.69 -13.39 -34.68
C ILE A 411 -13.19 -13.15 -34.87
N THR A 412 -12.72 -11.90 -34.79
CA THR A 412 -11.30 -11.58 -34.93
C THR A 412 -10.47 -12.21 -33.81
N ALA A 413 -10.97 -12.17 -32.56
CA ALA A 413 -10.35 -12.86 -31.43
C ALA A 413 -10.31 -14.39 -31.62
N GLY A 414 -11.40 -14.99 -32.11
CA GLY A 414 -11.48 -16.42 -32.41
C GLY A 414 -10.51 -16.84 -33.52
N LEU A 415 -10.39 -16.04 -34.59
CA LEU A 415 -9.43 -16.25 -35.69
C LEU A 415 -7.98 -16.13 -35.20
N ALA A 416 -7.67 -15.10 -34.42
CA ALA A 416 -6.34 -14.90 -33.86
C ALA A 416 -5.93 -16.06 -32.93
N LEU A 417 -6.84 -16.50 -32.04
CA LEU A 417 -6.60 -17.63 -31.15
C LEU A 417 -6.46 -18.96 -31.92
N THR A 418 -7.23 -19.14 -33.00
CA THR A 418 -7.09 -20.28 -33.91
C THR A 418 -5.71 -20.29 -34.58
N GLY A 419 -5.26 -19.15 -35.09
CA GLY A 419 -3.92 -18.99 -35.67
C GLY A 419 -2.81 -19.29 -34.65
N ALA A 420 -2.93 -18.77 -33.43
CA ALA A 420 -1.98 -19.04 -32.35
C ALA A 420 -1.95 -20.52 -31.93
N ALA A 421 -3.12 -21.16 -31.80
CA ALA A 421 -3.22 -22.59 -31.49
C ALA A 421 -2.60 -23.46 -32.60
N THR A 422 -2.85 -23.10 -33.86
CA THR A 422 -2.26 -23.79 -35.02
C THR A 422 -0.74 -23.61 -35.05
N ALA A 423 -0.24 -22.39 -34.81
CA ALA A 423 1.19 -22.12 -34.72
C ALA A 423 1.85 -22.92 -33.59
N LYS A 424 1.25 -22.97 -32.38
CA LYS A 424 1.75 -23.79 -31.27
C LYS A 424 1.80 -25.27 -31.64
N LEU A 425 0.75 -25.77 -32.29
CA LEU A 425 0.62 -27.17 -32.69
C LEU A 425 1.75 -27.59 -33.65
N PHE A 426 2.13 -26.73 -34.60
CA PHE A 426 3.21 -27.02 -35.53
C PHE A 426 4.61 -26.71 -34.99
N LEU A 427 4.79 -25.60 -34.27
CA LEU A 427 6.12 -25.15 -33.84
C LEU A 427 6.60 -25.86 -32.57
N PHE A 428 5.70 -26.09 -31.61
CA PHE A 428 6.05 -26.64 -30.31
C PHE A 428 5.56 -28.09 -30.15
N ASP A 429 4.29 -28.36 -30.42
CA ASP A 429 3.72 -29.68 -30.12
C ASP A 429 4.28 -30.77 -31.06
N LEU A 430 4.57 -30.45 -32.32
CA LEU A 430 5.23 -31.39 -33.25
C LEU A 430 6.62 -31.81 -32.77
N ALA A 431 7.37 -30.86 -32.18
CA ALA A 431 8.73 -31.07 -31.70
C ALA A 431 8.79 -31.68 -30.30
N THR A 432 7.77 -31.43 -29.47
CA THR A 432 7.79 -31.76 -28.03
C THR A 432 6.92 -32.96 -27.67
N LEU A 433 5.74 -33.13 -28.31
CA LEU A 433 4.84 -34.25 -28.01
C LEU A 433 5.30 -35.53 -28.69
N ASP A 434 5.31 -36.65 -27.97
CA ASP A 434 5.69 -37.95 -28.52
C ASP A 434 4.52 -38.93 -28.66
N GLY A 435 4.64 -39.80 -29.69
CA GLY A 435 3.74 -40.92 -29.94
C GLY A 435 2.26 -40.57 -29.88
N ILE A 436 1.56 -41.16 -28.91
CA ILE A 436 0.11 -41.06 -28.75
C ILE A 436 -0.38 -39.65 -28.43
N PHE A 437 0.43 -38.84 -27.73
CA PHE A 437 0.01 -37.50 -27.34
C PHE A 437 -0.08 -36.56 -28.54
N ARG A 438 0.85 -36.71 -29.48
CA ARG A 438 0.83 -35.96 -30.74
C ARG A 438 -0.39 -36.33 -31.57
N VAL A 439 -0.64 -37.63 -31.76
CA VAL A 439 -1.78 -38.12 -32.56
C VAL A 439 -3.10 -37.60 -31.99
N ALA A 440 -3.32 -37.73 -30.67
CA ALA A 440 -4.55 -37.27 -30.04
C ALA A 440 -4.72 -35.74 -30.14
N ALA A 441 -3.67 -34.94 -29.94
CA ALA A 441 -3.73 -33.49 -30.11
C ALA A 441 -4.18 -33.10 -31.53
N PHE A 442 -3.56 -33.70 -32.56
CA PHE A 442 -3.87 -33.42 -33.96
C PHE A 442 -5.30 -33.84 -34.34
N ILE A 443 -5.78 -35.00 -33.87
CA ILE A 443 -7.15 -35.46 -34.14
C ILE A 443 -8.16 -34.53 -33.50
N ILE A 444 -8.01 -34.22 -32.20
CA ILE A 444 -8.99 -33.40 -31.48
C ILE A 444 -9.02 -31.98 -32.06
N VAL A 445 -7.85 -31.34 -32.20
CA VAL A 445 -7.76 -29.98 -32.76
C VAL A 445 -8.26 -29.96 -34.21
N GLY A 446 -7.86 -30.93 -35.03
CA GLY A 446 -8.30 -31.04 -36.41
C GLY A 446 -9.82 -31.18 -36.56
N LEU A 447 -10.45 -32.03 -35.73
CA LEU A 447 -11.91 -32.18 -35.71
C LEU A 447 -12.63 -30.90 -35.29
N VAL A 448 -12.13 -30.18 -34.29
CA VAL A 448 -12.71 -28.90 -33.86
C VAL A 448 -12.58 -27.84 -34.97
N LEU A 449 -11.41 -27.73 -35.62
CA LEU A 449 -11.22 -26.81 -36.75
C LEU A 449 -12.14 -27.14 -37.94
N LEU A 450 -12.27 -28.43 -38.30
CA LEU A 450 -13.16 -28.88 -39.38
C LEU A 450 -14.63 -28.57 -39.08
N SER A 451 -15.08 -28.83 -37.85
CA SER A 451 -16.46 -28.55 -37.45
C SER A 451 -16.76 -27.05 -37.42
N MET A 452 -15.83 -26.20 -36.98
CA MET A 452 -15.95 -24.75 -37.09
C MET A 452 -15.99 -24.26 -38.54
N GLY A 453 -15.08 -24.74 -39.38
CA GLY A 453 -15.03 -24.37 -40.81
C GLY A 453 -16.29 -24.77 -41.56
N ALA A 454 -16.79 -25.98 -41.34
CA ALA A 454 -18.05 -26.46 -41.92
C ALA A 454 -19.27 -25.69 -41.40
N GLY A 455 -19.29 -25.33 -40.11
CA GLY A 455 -20.35 -24.52 -39.50
C GLY A 455 -20.39 -23.09 -40.06
N TYR A 456 -19.23 -22.45 -40.21
CA TYR A 456 -19.13 -21.11 -40.78
C TYR A 456 -19.54 -21.09 -42.25
N ALA A 457 -19.07 -22.05 -43.06
CA ALA A 457 -19.46 -22.17 -44.47
C ALA A 457 -20.98 -22.34 -44.65
N ARG A 458 -21.63 -23.10 -43.75
CA ARG A 458 -23.08 -23.31 -43.75
C ARG A 458 -23.85 -22.06 -43.33
N SER A 459 -23.27 -21.21 -42.49
CA SER A 459 -23.85 -19.93 -42.07
C SER A 459 -23.74 -18.83 -43.13
N LEU A 460 -22.74 -18.88 -44.02
CA LEU A 460 -22.66 -18.00 -45.20
C LEU A 460 -23.58 -18.42 -46.34
N ALA A 461 -23.95 -19.70 -46.39
CA ALA A 461 -24.84 -20.25 -47.41
C ALA A 461 -26.34 -20.04 -47.11
N ARG A 462 -26.66 -19.44 -45.94
CA ARG A 462 -27.99 -18.98 -45.55
C ARG A 462 -28.00 -17.46 -45.59
#